data_AF-A0A942MP00-F1
#
_entry.id   AF-A0A942MP00-F1
#
_cell.length_a   1.000
_cell.length_b   1.000
_cell.length_c   1.000
_cell.angle_alpha   90.00
_cell.angle_beta   90.00
_cell.angle_gamma   90.00
#
_symmetry.space_group_name_H-M   'P 1'
#
loop_
_entity.id
_entity.type
_entity.pdbx_description
1 polymer ?
#
loop_
_entity_poly.entity_id
_entity_poly.type
_entity_poly.pdbx_seq_one_letter_code
_entity_poly.pdbx_strand_id
1 'polypeptide(L)'
;MKLKFKSEYLFCSPRLLKNVYEVNEIYECVQWQPHFTINVNGTTYEHQTAYNKAFELQFSNYNWSRQPMLIDNPRLIGDYQKNDVFVEIQFGNSATLYRDYYKFHFGLTHGLLSLAVLIVPTKPTEFFPTRPKEC
;
A
#
# COMPACT_ATOMS: atom_id res chain seq x y z
N MET A 1 -22.68 6.69 -2.78
CA MET A 1 -21.27 6.85 -3.22
C MET A 1 -20.79 5.48 -3.67
N LYS A 2 -20.40 5.29 -4.93
CA LYS A 2 -19.84 3.99 -5.38
C LYS A 2 -18.43 3.87 -4.81
N LEU A 3 -18.19 2.87 -3.97
CA LEU A 3 -16.85 2.51 -3.52
C LEU A 3 -15.96 2.27 -4.76
N LYS A 4 -14.90 3.06 -4.91
CA LYS A 4 -13.93 2.93 -6.01
C LYS A 4 -12.92 1.78 -5.81
N PHE A 5 -13.05 1.06 -4.69
CA PHE A 5 -12.20 -0.06 -4.31
C PHE A 5 -13.02 -1.15 -3.62
N LYS A 6 -12.45 -2.35 -3.61
CA LYS A 6 -12.98 -3.49 -2.89
C LYS A 6 -12.05 -3.78 -1.72
N SER A 7 -12.63 -3.98 -0.54
CA SER A 7 -11.89 -4.42 0.64
C SER A 7 -12.20 -5.88 0.92
N GLU A 8 -11.17 -6.64 1.26
CA GLU A 8 -11.29 -8.00 1.78
C GLU A 8 -10.56 -8.08 3.12
N TYR A 9 -11.17 -8.74 4.09
CA TYR A 9 -10.64 -8.84 5.44
C TYR A 9 -10.31 -10.29 5.76
N LEU A 10 -9.06 -10.54 6.16
CA LEU A 10 -8.57 -11.87 6.52
C LEU A 10 -8.17 -11.85 7.99
N PHE A 11 -8.83 -12.67 8.80
CA PHE A 11 -8.53 -12.84 10.23
C PHE A 11 -8.54 -11.54 11.06
N CYS A 12 -9.33 -10.53 10.65
CA CYS A 12 -9.43 -9.24 11.33
C CYS A 12 -10.60 -9.20 12.32
N SER A 13 -10.36 -8.80 13.57
CA SER A 13 -11.44 -8.47 14.51
C SER A 13 -12.00 -7.07 14.22
N PRO A 14 -13.29 -6.80 14.49
CA PRO A 14 -13.87 -5.46 14.35
C PRO A 14 -13.12 -4.38 15.15
N ARG A 15 -12.45 -4.76 16.25
CA ARG A 15 -11.62 -3.85 17.06
C ARG A 15 -10.40 -3.37 16.28
N LEU A 16 -9.71 -4.26 15.58
CA LEU A 16 -8.54 -3.90 14.76
C LEU A 16 -8.93 -3.05 13.56
N LEU A 17 -10.09 -3.33 12.96
CA LEU A 17 -10.60 -2.57 11.81
C LEU A 17 -10.93 -1.10 12.13
N LYS A 18 -11.10 -0.73 13.41
CA LYS A 18 -11.24 0.68 13.79
C LYS A 18 -9.98 1.51 13.51
N ASN A 19 -8.83 0.87 13.29
CA ASN A 19 -7.56 1.55 13.03
C ASN A 19 -7.24 1.75 11.54
N VAL A 20 -8.13 1.33 10.61
CA VAL A 20 -7.89 1.45 9.16
C VAL A 20 -8.69 2.54 8.47
N TYR A 21 -9.47 3.35 9.20
CA TYR A 21 -10.28 4.39 8.57
C TYR A 21 -9.41 5.39 7.79
N GLU A 22 -8.26 5.81 8.34
CA GLU A 22 -7.32 6.72 7.66
C GLU A 22 -6.81 6.12 6.35
N VAL A 23 -6.58 4.80 6.31
CA VAL A 23 -6.12 4.14 5.08
C VAL A 23 -7.19 4.22 3.98
N ASN A 24 -8.46 4.08 4.35
CA ASN A 24 -9.57 4.26 3.41
C ASN A 24 -9.66 5.72 2.93
N GLU A 25 -9.54 6.70 3.84
CA GLU A 25 -9.54 8.12 3.47
C GLU A 25 -8.39 8.47 2.53
N ILE A 26 -7.18 8.01 2.83
CA ILE A 26 -5.98 8.18 1.99
C ILE A 26 -6.23 7.59 0.60
N TYR A 27 -6.79 6.37 0.53
CA TYR A 27 -7.08 5.72 -0.74
C TYR A 27 -8.09 6.51 -1.59
N GLU A 28 -9.11 7.07 -0.95
CA GLU A 28 -10.14 7.88 -1.62
C GLU A 28 -9.59 9.19 -2.17
N CYS A 29 -8.57 9.76 -1.51
CA CYS A 29 -7.88 10.96 -1.98
C CYS A 29 -6.98 10.73 -3.20
N VAL A 30 -6.52 9.50 -3.43
CA VAL A 30 -5.70 9.17 -4.61
C VAL A 30 -6.58 9.09 -5.86
N GLN A 31 -6.22 9.84 -6.90
CA GLN A 31 -6.96 9.83 -8.17
C GLN A 31 -6.52 8.66 -9.05
N TRP A 32 -7.43 7.71 -9.25
CA TRP A 32 -7.19 6.51 -10.05
C TRP A 32 -7.45 6.78 -11.54
N GLN A 33 -6.39 6.79 -12.36
CA GLN A 33 -6.43 7.02 -13.81
C GLN A 33 -5.38 6.17 -14.58
N PRO A 34 -5.66 5.72 -15.83
CA PRO A 34 -4.70 4.93 -16.62
C PRO A 34 -3.37 5.65 -16.92
N HIS A 35 -3.44 6.96 -17.20
CA HIS A 35 -2.28 7.82 -17.43
C HIS A 35 -2.16 8.81 -16.27
N PHE A 36 -1.77 8.29 -15.11
CA PHE A 36 -1.63 9.10 -13.92
C PHE A 36 -0.31 9.86 -13.90
N THR A 37 -0.38 11.18 -13.72
CA THR A 37 0.77 12.05 -13.59
C THR A 37 0.52 13.06 -12.46
N ILE A 38 1.57 13.42 -11.73
CA ILE A 38 1.51 14.48 -10.72
C ILE A 38 2.77 15.33 -10.78
N ASN A 39 2.64 16.63 -10.52
CA ASN A 39 3.78 17.52 -10.34
C ASN A 39 3.94 17.86 -8.86
N VAL A 40 5.13 17.62 -8.31
CA VAL A 40 5.46 17.93 -6.92
C VAL A 40 6.79 18.68 -6.92
N ASN A 41 6.79 19.92 -6.42
CA ASN A 41 7.97 20.78 -6.34
C ASN A 41 8.73 20.91 -7.67
N GLY A 42 8.01 20.98 -8.79
CA GLY A 42 8.60 21.12 -10.13
C GLY A 42 9.08 19.83 -10.77
N THR A 43 9.01 18.68 -10.08
CA THR A 43 9.27 17.36 -10.67
C THR A 43 7.97 16.68 -11.07
N THR A 44 7.89 16.22 -12.31
CA THR A 44 6.76 15.42 -12.81
C THR A 44 7.04 13.94 -12.60
N TYR A 45 6.09 13.25 -11.98
CA TYR A 45 6.08 11.81 -11.79
C TYR A 45 5.00 11.20 -12.68
N GLU A 46 5.24 9.97 -13.15
CA GLU A 46 4.32 9.28 -14.07
C GLU A 46 4.04 7.83 -13.62
N HIS A 47 2.84 7.35 -13.95
CA HIS A 47 2.38 5.97 -13.73
C HIS A 47 2.63 5.47 -12.28
N GLN A 48 3.35 4.36 -12.12
CA GLN A 48 3.62 3.77 -10.81
C GLN A 48 4.36 4.74 -9.88
N THR A 49 5.32 5.51 -10.42
CA THR A 49 6.05 6.51 -9.61
C THR A 49 5.15 7.65 -9.17
N ALA A 50 4.20 8.07 -10.02
CA ALA A 50 3.18 9.06 -9.65
C ALA A 50 2.28 8.53 -8.53
N TYR A 51 1.81 7.29 -8.62
CA TYR A 51 1.00 6.68 -7.56
C TYR A 51 1.75 6.58 -6.25
N ASN A 52 2.98 6.06 -6.27
CA ASN A 52 3.82 5.97 -5.07
C ASN A 52 4.00 7.35 -4.43
N LYS A 53 4.24 8.39 -5.25
CA LYS A 53 4.40 9.76 -4.75
C LYS A 53 3.08 10.35 -4.24
N ALA A 54 1.95 10.08 -4.88
CA ALA A 54 0.65 10.51 -4.40
C ALA A 54 0.33 9.88 -3.02
N PHE A 55 0.57 8.58 -2.86
CA PHE A 55 0.43 7.92 -1.57
C PHE A 55 1.39 8.49 -0.53
N GLU A 56 2.66 8.73 -0.87
CA GLU A 56 3.63 9.34 0.04
C GLU A 56 3.13 10.68 0.60
N LEU A 57 2.59 11.55 -0.26
CA LEU A 57 2.01 12.84 0.16
C LEU A 57 0.80 12.64 1.09
N GLN A 58 -0.11 11.74 0.75
CA GLN A 58 -1.29 11.49 1.58
C GLN A 58 -0.90 10.87 2.93
N PHE A 59 -0.13 9.79 2.97
CA PHE A 59 0.34 9.17 4.21
C PHE A 59 1.09 10.16 5.12
N SER A 60 1.91 11.05 4.53
CA SER A 60 2.61 12.10 5.28
C SER A 60 1.62 13.09 5.93
N ASN A 61 0.55 13.48 5.25
CA ASN A 61 -0.48 14.38 5.81
C ASN A 61 -1.19 13.77 7.04
N TYR A 62 -1.27 12.45 7.12
CA TYR A 62 -1.84 11.73 8.26
C TYR A 62 -0.78 11.30 9.28
N ASN A 63 0.46 11.80 9.20
CA ASN A 63 1.58 11.47 10.09
C ASN A 63 1.92 9.97 10.15
N TRP A 64 1.86 9.28 9.01
CA TRP A 64 2.38 7.92 8.89
C TRP A 64 3.89 7.95 8.64
N SER A 65 4.60 7.04 9.30
CA SER A 65 6.04 6.84 9.10
C SER A 65 6.28 6.14 7.76
N ARG A 66 7.17 6.68 6.94
CA ARG A 66 7.62 6.08 5.68
C ARG A 66 8.80 5.13 5.91
N GLN A 67 8.82 4.01 5.18
CA GLN A 67 9.88 3.00 5.24
C GLN A 67 10.21 2.50 6.67
N PRO A 68 9.20 2.16 7.49
CA PRO A 68 9.42 1.60 8.81
C PRO A 68 10.20 0.28 8.74
N MET A 69 11.21 0.14 9.59
CA MET A 69 11.90 -1.13 9.79
C MET A 69 11.07 -2.00 10.75
N LEU A 70 10.59 -3.13 10.25
CA LEU A 70 9.85 -4.10 11.05
C LEU A 70 10.80 -4.96 11.90
N ILE A 71 11.90 -5.42 11.30
CA ILE A 71 12.97 -6.17 11.95
C ILE A 71 14.26 -6.06 11.12
N ASP A 72 15.42 -6.12 11.77
CA ASP A 72 16.73 -5.98 11.11
C ASP A 72 17.27 -7.32 10.56
N ASN A 73 16.95 -8.45 11.19
CA ASN A 73 17.39 -9.77 10.75
C ASN A 73 16.26 -10.82 10.82
N PRO A 74 15.68 -11.27 9.68
CA PRO A 74 15.95 -10.78 8.32
C PRO A 74 15.53 -9.32 8.17
N ARG A 75 16.17 -8.57 7.27
CA ARG A 75 15.85 -7.14 7.10
C ARG A 75 14.50 -6.97 6.42
N LEU A 76 13.48 -6.63 7.19
CA LEU A 76 12.13 -6.37 6.72
C LEU A 76 11.77 -4.91 6.93
N ILE A 77 11.49 -4.23 5.82
CA ILE A 77 11.04 -2.83 5.78
C ILE A 77 9.70 -2.81 5.05
N GLY A 78 8.73 -2.06 5.55
CA GLY A 78 7.48 -1.83 4.81
C GLY A 78 7.37 -0.45 4.23
N ASP A 79 6.24 -0.15 3.59
CA ASP A 79 6.05 1.16 2.95
C ASP A 79 5.65 2.21 3.98
N TYR A 80 4.63 1.92 4.79
CA TYR A 80 4.10 2.85 5.79
C TYR A 80 3.69 2.16 7.10
N GLN A 81 3.85 2.87 8.21
CA GLN A 81 3.35 2.42 9.52
C GLN A 81 2.80 3.60 10.32
N LYS A 82 1.74 3.33 11.07
CA LYS A 82 1.28 4.17 12.17
C LYS A 82 0.72 3.27 13.26
N ASN A 83 1.23 3.46 14.48
CA ASN A 83 0.96 2.55 15.60
C ASN A 83 1.27 1.09 15.19
N ASP A 84 0.34 0.17 15.43
CA ASP A 84 0.49 -1.26 15.11
C ASP A 84 -0.06 -1.65 13.72
N VAL A 85 -0.37 -0.66 12.87
CA VAL A 85 -0.87 -0.87 11.51
C VAL A 85 0.27 -0.68 10.51
N PHE A 86 0.50 -1.71 9.69
CA PHE A 86 1.51 -1.74 8.64
C PHE A 86 0.83 -1.78 7.27
N VAL A 87 1.34 -0.99 6.32
CA VAL A 87 0.79 -0.89 4.97
C VAL A 87 1.89 -1.19 3.94
N GLU A 88 1.53 -1.98 2.93
CA GLU A 88 2.29 -2.15 1.69
C GLU A 88 1.42 -1.76 0.51
N ILE A 89 2.02 -1.11 -0.48
CA ILE A 89 1.38 -0.72 -1.73
C ILE A 89 2.08 -1.46 -2.86
N GLN A 90 1.45 -2.52 -3.35
CA GLN A 90 2.09 -3.42 -4.31
C GLN A 90 1.49 -3.29 -5.70
N PHE A 91 2.25 -2.65 -6.58
CA PHE A 91 1.98 -2.52 -8.01
C PHE A 91 2.78 -3.51 -8.87
N GLY A 92 3.65 -4.31 -8.26
CA GLY A 92 4.55 -5.29 -8.87
C GLY A 92 3.85 -6.52 -9.43
N ASN A 93 4.62 -7.59 -9.64
CA ASN A 93 4.13 -8.89 -10.10
C ASN A 93 3.77 -9.81 -8.92
N SER A 94 3.30 -11.02 -9.23
CA SER A 94 2.89 -12.01 -8.22
C SER A 94 4.01 -12.34 -7.22
N ALA A 95 5.26 -12.43 -7.66
CA ALA A 95 6.39 -12.73 -6.76
C ALA A 95 6.55 -11.65 -5.67
N THR A 96 6.39 -10.38 -6.04
CA THR A 96 6.45 -9.28 -5.06
C THR A 96 5.28 -9.30 -4.07
N LEU A 97 4.09 -9.71 -4.52
CA LEU A 97 2.91 -9.89 -3.67
C LEU A 97 3.14 -10.97 -2.60
N TYR A 98 3.70 -12.13 -2.98
CA TYR A 98 3.99 -13.21 -2.04
C TYR A 98 5.02 -12.81 -0.98
N ARG A 99 6.00 -11.98 -1.35
CA ARG A 99 7.00 -11.46 -0.40
C ARG A 99 6.36 -10.54 0.64
N ASP A 100 5.44 -9.67 0.24
CA ASP A 100 4.74 -8.79 1.18
C ASP A 100 3.80 -9.60 2.09
N TYR A 101 3.12 -10.61 1.54
CA TYR A 101 2.36 -11.55 2.36
C TYR A 101 3.22 -12.26 3.41
N TYR A 102 4.41 -12.75 3.02
CA TYR A 102 5.36 -13.35 3.96
C TYR A 102 5.79 -12.35 5.04
N LYS A 103 6.08 -11.09 4.66
CA LYS A 103 6.43 -10.02 5.59
C LYS A 103 5.34 -9.81 6.65
N PHE A 104 4.08 -9.81 6.24
CA PHE A 104 2.94 -9.70 7.16
C PHE A 104 2.78 -10.91 8.05
N HIS A 105 2.87 -12.12 7.49
CA HIS A 105 2.77 -13.34 8.27
C HIS A 105 3.87 -13.42 9.33
N PHE A 106 5.10 -13.08 8.95
CA PHE A 106 6.24 -12.98 9.86
C PHE A 106 5.97 -11.94 10.97
N GLY A 107 5.57 -10.73 10.59
CA GLY A 107 5.27 -9.65 11.53
C GLY A 107 4.19 -10.00 12.54
N LEU A 108 3.09 -10.63 12.10
CA LEU A 108 2.00 -11.04 12.97
C LEU A 108 2.42 -12.17 13.92
N THR A 109 3.09 -13.20 13.42
CA THR A 109 3.50 -14.38 14.22
C THR A 109 4.54 -14.05 15.27
N HIS A 110 5.33 -12.99 15.07
CA HIS A 110 6.35 -12.52 16.01
C HIS A 110 5.88 -11.31 16.85
N GLY A 111 4.62 -10.89 16.73
CA GLY A 111 4.07 -9.78 17.51
C GLY A 111 4.65 -8.40 17.17
N LEU A 112 5.18 -8.23 15.96
CA LEU A 112 5.80 -6.97 15.49
C LEU A 112 4.78 -5.98 14.93
N LEU A 113 3.59 -6.45 14.57
CA LEU A 113 2.47 -5.64 14.11
C LEU A 113 1.14 -6.29 14.52
N SER A 114 0.07 -5.50 14.63
CA SER A 114 -1.27 -6.00 14.96
C SER A 114 -2.18 -6.10 13.76
N LEU A 115 -1.92 -5.32 12.71
CA LEU A 115 -2.72 -5.32 11.49
C LEU A 115 -1.87 -4.98 10.28
N ALA A 116 -1.99 -5.78 9.23
CA ALA A 116 -1.36 -5.53 7.95
C ALA A 116 -2.42 -5.16 6.90
N VAL A 117 -2.10 -4.19 6.05
CA VAL A 117 -2.93 -3.75 4.93
C VAL A 117 -2.13 -3.83 3.65
N LEU A 118 -2.69 -4.51 2.66
CA LEU A 118 -2.10 -4.67 1.33
C LEU A 118 -2.97 -3.94 0.30
N ILE A 119 -2.41 -2.91 -0.33
CA ILE A 119 -3.10 -2.16 -1.39
C ILE A 119 -2.57 -2.67 -2.74
N VAL A 120 -3.47 -3.22 -3.55
CA VAL A 120 -3.15 -3.82 -4.85
C VAL A 120 -4.17 -3.44 -5.90
N PRO A 121 -3.77 -3.37 -7.19
CA PRO A 121 -4.73 -3.23 -8.27
C PRO A 121 -5.55 -4.52 -8.40
N THR A 122 -6.88 -4.40 -8.47
CA THR A 122 -7.79 -5.54 -8.67
C THR A 122 -7.57 -6.24 -10.01
N LYS A 123 -7.05 -5.51 -11.01
CA LYS A 123 -6.69 -6.00 -12.33
C LYS A 123 -5.35 -5.43 -12.78
N PRO A 124 -4.21 -6.02 -12.37
CA PRO A 124 -2.89 -5.45 -12.60
C PRO A 124 -2.58 -5.18 -14.08
N THR A 125 -3.01 -6.06 -14.98
CA THR A 125 -2.79 -5.98 -16.44
C THR A 125 -3.56 -4.85 -17.11
N GLU A 126 -4.76 -4.53 -16.63
CA GLU A 126 -5.55 -3.39 -17.12
C GLU A 126 -5.07 -2.07 -16.50
N PHE A 127 -4.51 -2.14 -15.28
CA PHE A 127 -4.14 -0.98 -14.49
C PHE A 127 -2.86 -0.28 -14.99
N PHE A 128 -1.88 -1.05 -15.47
CA PHE A 128 -0.69 -0.52 -16.16
C PHE A 128 -0.64 -1.07 -17.59
N PRO A 129 -1.42 -0.50 -18.54
CA PRO A 129 -1.52 -1.03 -19.89
C PRO A 129 -0.22 -0.94 -20.70
N THR A 130 0.69 -0.04 -20.30
CA THR A 130 2.03 0.13 -20.88
C THR A 130 3.05 -0.88 -20.36
N ARG A 131 2.68 -1.73 -19.40
CA ARG A 131 3.58 -2.75 -18.85
C ARG A 131 3.85 -3.81 -19.93
N PRO A 132 5.12 -4.21 -20.15
CA PRO A 132 5.41 -5.33 -21.02
C PRO A 132 4.59 -6.53 -20.56
N LYS A 133 3.81 -7.13 -21.46
CA LYS A 133 3.14 -8.40 -21.16
C LYS A 133 4.25 -9.42 -20.99
N GLU A 134 4.42 -9.95 -19.79
CA GLU A 134 5.32 -11.08 -19.55
C GLU A 134 4.91 -12.21 -20.52
N CYS A 135 5.87 -12.69 -21.32
CA CYS A 135 5.67 -13.74 -22.33
C CYS A 135 5.43 -15.10 -21.69
#